data_AF-A0A239YJ29-F1
#
_entry.id   AF-A0A239YJ29-F1
#
_cell.length_a   1.000
_cell.length_b   1.000
_cell.length_c   1.000
_cell.angle_alpha   90.00
_cell.angle_beta   90.00
_cell.angle_gamma   90.00
#
_symmetry.space_group_name_H-M   'P 1'
#
loop_
_entity.id
_entity.type
_entity.pdbx_description
1 polymer ?
#
loop_
_entity_poly.entity_id
_entity_poly.type
_entity_poly.pdbx_seq_one_letter_code
_entity_poly.pdbx_strand_id
1 'polypeptide(L)'
;MIISNTVNDFTNNFPLSIPFIELYYEKNHKEFSDAGIRQDNLMKRASYTMNQLQFDMPMILKLNTKFVHIIFDIRLKFLKQYNTYLTPEIYLLIGSYETQAILPHNKIPSIYFFMEAISQNADYVYEIVAYYFAKLYLQITHLNEDTLKQEDEMIYQILNEMNIDFPYNMNN
;
A
#
# COMPACT_ATOMS: atom_id res chain seq x y z
N MET A 1 -8.45 -5.55 -13.15
CA MET A 1 -7.65 -4.69 -12.26
C MET A 1 -8.47 -3.46 -11.93
N ILE A 2 -8.69 -3.23 -10.64
CA ILE A 2 -9.31 -2.01 -10.12
C ILE A 2 -8.20 -1.28 -9.34
N ILE A 3 -8.06 0.01 -9.56
CA ILE A 3 -7.32 0.90 -8.65
C ILE A 3 -8.36 1.75 -7.95
N SER A 4 -8.70 1.37 -6.72
CA SER A 4 -9.60 2.14 -5.87
C SER A 4 -8.79 3.21 -5.16
N ASN A 5 -8.95 4.45 -5.59
CA ASN A 5 -8.21 5.58 -5.05
C ASN A 5 -9.11 6.44 -4.16
N THR A 6 -9.09 6.13 -2.87
CA THR A 6 -9.93 6.84 -1.89
C THR A 6 -9.30 8.17 -1.41
N VAL A 7 -8.05 8.46 -1.80
CA VAL A 7 -7.36 9.73 -1.45
C VAL A 7 -8.12 10.93 -2.01
N ASN A 8 -8.72 10.79 -3.18
CA ASN A 8 -9.50 11.86 -3.82
C ASN A 8 -10.73 12.26 -2.98
N ASP A 9 -11.27 11.35 -2.18
CA ASP A 9 -12.40 11.67 -1.29
C ASP A 9 -11.95 12.59 -0.14
N PHE A 10 -10.70 12.46 0.33
CA PHE A 10 -10.13 13.34 1.36
C PHE A 10 -9.85 14.74 0.83
N THR A 11 -9.36 14.87 -0.41
CA THR A 11 -8.94 16.17 -0.97
C THR A 11 -10.10 17.13 -1.16
N ASN A 12 -11.29 16.58 -1.42
CA ASN A 12 -12.48 17.38 -1.71
C ASN A 12 -13.18 17.92 -0.44
N ASN A 13 -12.73 17.53 0.75
CA ASN A 13 -13.39 17.85 2.03
C ASN A 13 -12.47 18.59 3.02
N PHE A 14 -11.53 19.38 2.50
CA PHE A 14 -10.71 20.27 3.34
C PHE A 14 -11.48 21.52 3.79
N PRO A 15 -11.34 21.98 5.05
CA PRO A 15 -10.51 21.40 6.12
C PRO A 15 -11.12 20.11 6.71
N LEU A 16 -10.26 19.15 7.03
CA LEU A 16 -10.67 17.87 7.61
C LEU A 16 -11.28 18.06 9.00
N SER A 17 -12.28 17.25 9.31
CA SER A 17 -12.93 17.20 10.63
C SER A 17 -13.07 15.75 11.10
N ILE A 18 -13.21 15.55 12.42
CA ILE A 18 -13.42 14.21 13.00
C ILE A 18 -14.66 13.53 12.39
N PRO A 19 -15.84 14.17 12.29
CA PRO A 19 -17.01 13.52 11.70
C PRO A 19 -16.77 13.10 10.24
N PHE A 20 -15.99 13.88 9.48
CA PHE A 20 -15.63 13.49 8.12
C PHE A 20 -14.75 12.24 8.09
N ILE A 21 -13.73 12.17 8.95
CA ILE A 21 -12.83 11.00 9.03
C ILE A 21 -13.59 9.75 9.45
N GLU A 22 -14.48 9.87 10.44
CA GLU A 22 -15.33 8.76 10.88
C GLU A 22 -16.25 8.27 9.74
N LEU A 23 -16.92 9.19 9.03
CA LEU A 23 -17.74 8.86 7.86
C LEU A 23 -16.92 8.21 6.75
N TYR A 24 -15.69 8.66 6.52
CA TYR A 24 -14.80 8.05 5.56
C TYR A 24 -14.46 6.60 5.95
N TYR A 25 -14.17 6.33 7.23
CA TYR A 25 -13.91 4.97 7.72
C TYR A 25 -15.14 4.07 7.61
N GLU A 26 -16.34 4.60 7.87
CA GLU A 26 -17.60 3.87 7.68
C GLU A 26 -17.84 3.54 6.20
N LYS A 27 -17.66 4.53 5.32
CA LYS A 27 -17.85 4.38 3.87
C LYS A 27 -16.94 3.30 3.29
N ASN A 28 -15.67 3.26 3.73
CA ASN A 28 -14.66 2.34 3.23
C ASN A 28 -14.39 1.15 4.20
N HIS A 29 -15.34 0.83 5.07
CA HIS A 29 -15.15 -0.20 6.11
C HIS A 29 -14.77 -1.57 5.53
N LYS A 30 -15.27 -1.88 4.32
CA LYS A 30 -15.00 -3.14 3.65
C LYS A 30 -13.54 -3.22 3.22
N GLU A 31 -13.00 -2.18 2.60
CA GLU A 31 -11.61 -2.13 2.19
C GLU A 31 -10.65 -2.23 3.39
N PHE A 32 -10.95 -1.54 4.49
CA PHE A 32 -10.17 -1.67 5.72
C PHE A 32 -10.28 -3.06 6.33
N SER A 33 -11.47 -3.64 6.38
CA SER A 33 -11.69 -4.99 6.90
C SER A 33 -10.99 -6.04 6.05
N ASP A 34 -11.05 -5.92 4.73
CA ASP A 34 -10.38 -6.81 3.78
C ASP A 34 -8.84 -6.68 3.89
N ALA A 35 -8.33 -5.52 4.33
CA ALA A 35 -6.94 -5.30 4.73
C ALA A 35 -6.62 -5.78 6.16
N GLY A 36 -7.56 -6.38 6.89
CA GLY A 36 -7.36 -6.85 8.27
C GLY A 36 -7.35 -5.74 9.33
N ILE A 37 -7.75 -4.52 8.97
CA ILE A 37 -7.83 -3.38 9.90
C ILE A 37 -9.23 -3.28 10.47
N ARG A 38 -9.31 -3.29 11.80
CA ARG A 38 -10.58 -3.15 12.51
C ARG A 38 -11.03 -1.69 12.58
N GLN A 39 -12.30 -1.45 12.26
CA GLN A 39 -12.91 -0.13 12.28
C GLN A 39 -12.82 0.53 13.67
N ASP A 40 -12.99 -0.21 14.77
CA ASP A 40 -12.91 0.38 16.11
C ASP A 40 -11.50 0.89 16.45
N ASN A 41 -10.45 0.32 15.86
CA ASN A 41 -9.09 0.82 16.00
C ASN A 41 -8.89 2.12 15.20
N LEU A 42 -9.47 2.22 14.00
CA LEU A 42 -9.46 3.44 13.20
C LEU A 42 -10.17 4.59 13.92
N MET A 43 -11.38 4.32 14.45
CA MET A 43 -12.17 5.32 15.17
C MET A 43 -11.45 5.85 16.41
N LYS A 44 -10.84 4.97 17.22
CA LYS A 44 -10.04 5.37 18.40
C LYS A 44 -8.87 6.29 18.05
N ARG A 45 -8.37 6.22 16.81
CA ARG A 45 -7.21 7.00 16.33
C ARG A 45 -7.60 8.18 15.45
N ALA A 46 -8.88 8.39 15.16
CA ALA A 46 -9.35 9.44 14.25
C ALA A 46 -8.77 10.83 14.60
N SER A 47 -8.71 11.18 15.88
CA SER A 47 -8.11 12.44 16.34
C SER A 47 -6.62 12.56 16.07
N TYR A 48 -5.87 11.47 16.24
CA TYR A 48 -4.45 11.44 15.92
C TYR A 48 -4.25 11.56 14.41
N THR A 49 -4.98 10.75 13.63
CA THR A 49 -4.94 10.76 12.16
C THR A 49 -5.28 12.14 11.60
N MET A 50 -6.33 12.80 12.10
CA MET A 50 -6.71 14.14 11.67
C MET A 50 -5.57 15.15 11.80
N ASN A 51 -4.91 15.15 12.97
CA ASN A 51 -3.85 16.10 13.27
C ASN A 51 -2.63 15.89 12.37
N GLN A 52 -2.25 14.63 12.12
CA GLN A 52 -1.11 14.32 11.26
C GLN A 52 -1.42 14.59 9.77
N LEU A 53 -2.62 14.20 9.30
CA LEU A 53 -3.01 14.38 7.91
C LEU A 53 -2.98 15.83 7.47
N GLN A 54 -3.27 16.79 8.35
CA GLN A 54 -3.15 18.22 8.02
C GLN A 54 -1.73 18.60 7.56
N PHE A 55 -0.70 17.97 8.12
CA PHE A 55 0.70 18.19 7.74
C PHE A 55 1.14 17.33 6.56
N ASP A 56 0.68 16.08 6.50
CA ASP A 56 1.13 15.12 5.49
C ASP A 56 0.42 15.27 4.14
N MET A 57 -0.76 15.90 4.11
CA MET A 57 -1.59 15.96 2.90
C MET A 57 -0.87 16.47 1.64
N PRO A 58 -0.04 17.54 1.69
CA PRO A 58 0.68 17.99 0.51
C PRO A 58 1.57 16.89 -0.10
N MET A 59 2.21 16.08 0.74
CA MET A 59 3.03 14.96 0.28
C MET A 59 2.17 13.80 -0.23
N ILE A 60 1.10 13.44 0.49
CA ILE A 60 0.12 12.43 0.06
C ILE A 60 -0.42 12.76 -1.33
N LEU A 61 -0.79 14.02 -1.57
CA LEU A 61 -1.25 14.51 -2.87
C LEU A 61 -0.19 14.37 -3.96
N LYS A 62 1.04 14.80 -3.67
CA LYS A 62 2.18 14.67 -4.60
C LYS A 62 2.42 13.21 -4.97
N LEU A 63 2.36 12.30 -4.00
CA LEU A 63 2.52 10.86 -4.24
C LEU A 63 1.35 10.28 -5.04
N ASN A 64 0.12 10.68 -4.73
CA ASN A 64 -1.09 10.19 -5.40
C ASN A 64 -1.02 10.39 -6.93
N THR A 65 -0.49 11.54 -7.38
CA THR A 65 -0.32 11.82 -8.82
C THR A 65 0.68 10.89 -9.52
N LYS A 66 1.64 10.33 -8.79
CA LYS A 66 2.69 9.46 -9.35
C LYS A 66 2.39 7.98 -9.16
N PHE A 67 1.55 7.63 -8.19
CA PHE A 67 1.37 6.26 -7.71
C PHE A 67 0.95 5.30 -8.82
N VAL A 68 0.01 5.72 -9.67
CA VAL A 68 -0.46 4.92 -10.82
C VAL A 68 0.68 4.66 -11.80
N HIS A 69 1.51 5.66 -12.10
CA HIS A 69 2.64 5.50 -13.00
C HIS A 69 3.69 4.52 -12.44
N ILE A 70 3.97 4.62 -11.14
CA ILE A 70 4.90 3.71 -10.43
C ILE A 70 4.40 2.27 -10.53
N ILE A 71 3.11 2.02 -10.23
CA ILE A 71 2.49 0.70 -10.36
C ILE A 71 2.66 0.14 -11.78
N PHE A 72 2.37 0.94 -12.80
CA PHE A 72 2.50 0.48 -14.18
C PHE A 72 3.94 0.13 -14.55
N ASP A 73 4.91 0.96 -14.17
CA ASP A 73 6.32 0.72 -14.48
C ASP A 73 6.83 -0.58 -13.82
N ILE A 74 6.53 -0.77 -12.53
CA ILE A 74 6.89 -1.99 -11.79
C ILE A 74 6.29 -3.24 -12.44
N ARG A 75 5.01 -3.19 -12.84
CA ARG A 75 4.36 -4.31 -13.55
C ARG A 75 5.06 -4.64 -14.86
N LEU A 76 5.48 -3.63 -15.61
CA LEU A 76 6.24 -3.83 -16.84
C LEU A 76 7.62 -4.43 -16.57
N LYS A 77 8.27 -4.08 -15.45
CA LYS A 77 9.50 -4.74 -15.03
C LYS A 77 9.29 -6.23 -14.73
N PHE A 78 8.25 -6.58 -13.95
CA PHE A 78 7.90 -7.99 -13.71
C PHE A 78 7.61 -8.76 -15.01
N LEU A 79 6.88 -8.14 -15.94
CA LEU A 79 6.61 -8.75 -17.25
C LEU A 79 7.90 -9.00 -18.04
N LYS A 80 8.83 -8.03 -18.07
CA LYS A 80 10.09 -8.16 -18.79
C LYS A 80 11.03 -9.19 -18.16
N GLN A 81 11.13 -9.20 -16.83
CA GLN A 81 12.10 -10.03 -16.11
C GLN A 81 11.61 -11.47 -15.93
N TYR A 82 10.33 -11.67 -15.60
CA TYR A 82 9.76 -12.97 -15.23
C TYR A 82 8.67 -13.47 -16.18
N ASN A 83 8.45 -12.79 -17.31
CA ASN A 83 7.36 -13.07 -18.25
C ASN A 83 5.98 -13.18 -17.56
N THR A 84 5.80 -12.46 -16.46
CA THR A 84 4.62 -12.54 -15.60
C THR A 84 3.94 -11.19 -15.49
N TYR A 85 2.66 -11.13 -15.85
CA TYR A 85 1.87 -9.91 -15.76
C TYR A 85 1.00 -9.90 -14.49
N LEU A 86 1.52 -9.27 -13.43
CA LEU A 86 0.81 -9.13 -12.17
C LEU A 86 -0.41 -8.20 -12.35
N THR A 87 -1.58 -8.63 -11.89
CA THR A 87 -2.85 -7.91 -12.04
C THR A 87 -3.64 -7.79 -10.73
N PRO A 88 -3.00 -7.43 -9.59
CA PRO A 88 -3.73 -7.31 -8.34
C PRO A 88 -4.77 -6.19 -8.39
N GLU A 89 -5.81 -6.31 -7.57
CA GLU A 89 -6.59 -5.15 -7.17
C GLU A 89 -5.76 -4.26 -6.25
N ILE A 90 -5.87 -2.95 -6.40
CA ILE A 90 -5.05 -2.00 -5.66
C ILE A 90 -5.96 -1.00 -4.99
N TYR A 91 -5.77 -0.83 -3.69
CA TYR A 91 -6.55 0.07 -2.86
C TYR A 91 -5.61 1.09 -2.24
N LEU A 92 -5.85 2.38 -2.48
CA LEU A 92 -5.14 3.48 -1.84
C LEU A 92 -6.03 4.02 -0.72
N LEU A 93 -5.61 3.82 0.52
CA LEU A 93 -6.35 4.11 1.74
C LEU A 93 -5.64 5.17 2.59
N ILE A 94 -6.43 5.84 3.44
CA ILE A 94 -5.97 6.76 4.48
C ILE A 94 -6.67 6.36 5.79
N GLY A 95 -5.93 6.04 6.83
CA GLY A 95 -6.42 5.62 8.14
C GLY A 95 -5.43 4.81 8.98
N SER A 96 -4.31 4.36 8.42
CA SER A 96 -3.28 3.58 9.12
C SER A 96 -1.88 4.15 8.92
N TYR A 97 -1.40 4.87 9.93
CA TYR A 97 -0.02 5.34 10.02
C TYR A 97 1.00 4.24 10.35
N GLU A 98 0.55 3.05 10.74
CA GLU A 98 1.43 2.01 11.29
C GLU A 98 2.12 1.17 10.23
N THR A 99 1.53 1.06 9.03
CA THR A 99 2.04 0.17 7.98
C THR A 99 1.85 0.81 6.62
N GLN A 100 2.82 0.61 5.72
CA GLN A 100 2.81 1.20 4.38
C GLN A 100 1.87 0.47 3.44
N ALA A 101 1.80 -0.86 3.54
CA ALA A 101 0.81 -1.64 2.81
C ALA A 101 0.53 -3.00 3.47
N ILE A 102 -0.61 -3.58 3.13
CA ILE A 102 -1.00 -4.94 3.53
C ILE A 102 -1.32 -5.76 2.27
N LEU A 103 -0.85 -7.01 2.29
CA LEU A 103 -1.05 -8.00 1.24
C LEU A 103 -1.70 -9.26 1.87
N PRO A 104 -3.04 -9.30 1.96
CA PRO A 104 -3.74 -10.43 2.58
C PRO A 104 -3.71 -11.67 1.68
N HIS A 105 -3.67 -12.85 2.31
CA HIS A 105 -3.78 -14.13 1.62
C HIS A 105 -5.23 -14.41 1.19
N ASN A 106 -5.64 -13.79 0.08
CA ASN A 106 -6.98 -13.91 -0.47
C ASN A 106 -6.98 -14.64 -1.82
N LYS A 107 -8.14 -15.20 -2.20
CA LYS A 107 -8.34 -15.82 -3.53
C LYS A 107 -8.10 -14.84 -4.68
N ILE A 108 -8.37 -13.55 -4.46
CA ILE A 108 -8.13 -12.48 -5.43
C ILE A 108 -6.92 -11.68 -4.93
N PRO A 109 -5.80 -11.67 -5.67
CA PRO A 109 -4.64 -10.84 -5.36
C PRO A 109 -5.02 -9.37 -5.17
N SER A 110 -4.74 -8.82 -3.98
CA SER A 110 -5.10 -7.45 -3.63
C SER A 110 -3.99 -6.80 -2.81
N ILE A 111 -3.64 -5.55 -3.09
CA ILE A 111 -2.66 -4.77 -2.31
C ILE A 111 -3.35 -3.52 -1.76
N TYR A 112 -3.24 -3.31 -0.45
CA TYR A 112 -3.81 -2.17 0.25
C TYR A 112 -2.68 -1.24 0.69
N PHE A 113 -2.49 -0.12 0.01
CA PHE A 113 -1.47 0.88 0.32
C PHE A 113 -2.04 1.98 1.21
N PHE A 114 -1.36 2.27 2.32
CA PHE A 114 -1.73 3.36 3.24
C PHE A 114 -0.89 4.58 2.95
N MET A 115 -1.51 5.56 2.30
CA MET A 115 -0.80 6.66 1.67
C MET A 115 -0.11 7.57 2.68
N GLU A 116 -0.66 7.66 3.90
CA GLU A 116 -0.08 8.46 4.98
C GLU A 116 1.27 7.91 5.47
N ALA A 117 1.38 6.59 5.69
CA ALA A 117 2.61 5.92 6.10
C ALA A 117 3.65 5.92 4.98
N ILE A 118 3.22 5.77 3.73
CA ILE A 118 4.10 5.90 2.56
C ILE A 118 4.63 7.34 2.44
N SER A 119 3.80 8.35 2.74
CA SER A 119 4.22 9.75 2.63
C SER A 119 5.38 10.13 3.55
N GLN A 120 5.53 9.44 4.68
CA GLN A 120 6.66 9.60 5.60
C GLN A 120 7.99 9.10 4.99
N ASN A 121 7.92 8.28 3.93
CA ASN A 121 9.05 7.70 3.22
C ASN A 121 8.97 8.00 1.72
N ALA A 122 8.51 9.22 1.37
CA ALA A 122 8.15 9.59 -0.01
C ALA A 122 9.28 9.43 -1.03
N ASP A 123 10.54 9.56 -0.60
CA ASP A 123 11.71 9.38 -1.48
C ASP A 123 11.88 7.92 -1.93
N TYR A 124 11.28 6.97 -1.21
CA TYR A 124 11.37 5.52 -1.44
C TYR A 124 10.06 4.89 -1.91
N VAL A 125 9.11 5.71 -2.39
CA VAL A 125 7.79 5.22 -2.81
C VAL A 125 7.88 4.15 -3.91
N TYR A 126 8.85 4.27 -4.81
CA TYR A 126 9.03 3.34 -5.92
C TYR A 126 9.45 1.96 -5.39
N GLU A 127 10.44 1.96 -4.50
CA GLU A 127 10.99 0.82 -3.79
C GLU A 127 9.90 0.13 -2.97
N ILE A 128 9.11 0.89 -2.20
CA ILE A 128 8.00 0.37 -1.38
C ILE A 128 6.99 -0.38 -2.25
N VAL A 129 6.52 0.25 -3.34
CA VAL A 129 5.57 -0.42 -4.25
C VAL A 129 6.22 -1.67 -4.86
N ALA A 130 7.49 -1.62 -5.25
CA ALA A 130 8.18 -2.75 -5.84
C ALA A 130 8.29 -3.93 -4.86
N TYR A 131 8.58 -3.65 -3.58
CA TYR A 131 8.63 -4.65 -2.51
C TYR A 131 7.32 -5.41 -2.37
N TYR A 132 6.17 -4.71 -2.30
CA TYR A 132 4.88 -5.39 -2.20
C TYR A 132 4.47 -6.15 -3.47
N PHE A 133 4.92 -5.71 -4.65
CA PHE A 133 4.76 -6.48 -5.89
C PHE A 133 5.63 -7.73 -5.93
N ALA A 134 6.86 -7.68 -5.39
CA ALA A 134 7.71 -8.85 -5.23
C ALA A 134 7.12 -9.84 -4.23
N LYS A 135 6.63 -9.34 -3.09
CA LYS A 135 5.89 -10.15 -2.11
C LYS A 135 4.68 -10.84 -2.75
N LEU A 136 3.91 -10.10 -3.56
CA LEU A 136 2.78 -10.67 -4.31
C LEU A 136 3.21 -11.73 -5.31
N TYR A 137 4.27 -11.47 -6.08
CA TYR A 137 4.80 -12.44 -7.02
C TYR A 137 5.15 -13.74 -6.30
N LEU A 138 5.85 -13.66 -5.17
CA LEU A 138 6.19 -14.83 -4.36
C LEU A 138 4.94 -15.57 -3.85
N GLN A 139 3.93 -14.86 -3.34
CA GLN A 139 2.69 -15.49 -2.91
C GLN A 139 1.98 -16.28 -4.02
N ILE A 140 2.07 -15.80 -5.27
CA ILE A 140 1.47 -16.46 -6.43
C ILE A 140 2.33 -17.65 -6.90
N THR A 141 3.66 -17.53 -6.88
CA THR A 141 4.57 -18.53 -7.45
C THR A 141 5.06 -19.58 -6.47
N HIS A 142 5.11 -19.28 -5.17
CA HIS A 142 5.62 -20.15 -4.10
C HIS A 142 4.50 -20.47 -3.09
N LEU A 143 3.65 -21.44 -3.47
CA LEU A 143 2.47 -21.88 -2.71
C LEU A 143 2.76 -22.74 -1.46
N ASN A 144 4.00 -22.82 -0.96
CA ASN A 144 4.35 -23.71 0.15
C ASN A 144 4.66 -22.94 1.45
N GLU A 145 4.08 -23.39 2.57
CA GLU A 145 4.14 -22.73 3.89
C GLU A 145 5.56 -22.68 4.52
N ASP A 146 6.50 -23.52 4.08
CA ASP A 146 7.88 -23.53 4.58
C ASP A 146 8.75 -22.35 4.09
N THR A 147 8.25 -21.58 3.12
CA THR A 147 8.99 -20.49 2.45
C THR A 147 9.01 -19.16 3.22
N LEU A 148 8.23 -19.04 4.31
CA LEU A 148 8.09 -17.81 5.10
C LEU A 148 9.38 -17.38 5.81
N LYS A 149 10.29 -18.30 6.15
CA LYS A 149 11.54 -17.96 6.86
C LYS A 149 12.60 -17.29 5.97
N GLN A 150 12.43 -17.32 4.65
CA GLN A 150 13.35 -16.72 3.67
C GLN A 150 12.65 -15.69 2.77
N GLU A 151 11.41 -15.29 3.12
CA GLU A 151 10.58 -14.44 2.27
C GLU A 151 11.29 -13.12 1.93
N ASP A 152 11.88 -12.45 2.93
CA ASP A 152 12.58 -11.19 2.70
C ASP A 152 13.83 -11.37 1.82
N GLU A 153 14.63 -12.41 2.03
CA GLU A 153 15.82 -12.71 1.19
C GLU A 153 15.42 -12.91 -0.28
N MET A 154 14.33 -13.64 -0.52
CA MET A 154 13.80 -13.87 -1.87
C MET A 154 13.27 -12.57 -2.49
N ILE A 155 12.58 -11.73 -1.69
CA ILE A 155 12.14 -10.41 -2.16
C ILE A 155 13.33 -9.55 -2.57
N TYR A 156 14.38 -9.47 -1.74
CA TYR A 156 15.58 -8.71 -2.07
C TYR A 156 16.25 -9.24 -3.35
N GLN A 157 16.32 -10.55 -3.53
CA GLN A 157 16.84 -11.13 -4.77
C GLN A 157 16.02 -10.67 -5.98
N ILE A 158 14.68 -10.73 -5.90
CA ILE A 158 13.78 -10.28 -6.96
C ILE A 158 14.00 -8.78 -7.29
N LEU A 159 14.09 -7.94 -6.26
CA LEU A 159 14.32 -6.50 -6.43
C LEU A 159 15.68 -6.22 -7.09
N ASN A 160 16.73 -6.91 -6.66
CA ASN A 160 18.07 -6.82 -7.24
C ASN A 160 18.10 -7.24 -8.71
N GLU A 161 17.44 -8.35 -9.07
CA GLU A 161 17.32 -8.82 -10.45
C GLU A 161 16.60 -7.79 -11.36
N MET A 162 15.68 -7.00 -10.79
CA MET A 162 15.01 -5.89 -11.48
C MET A 162 15.76 -4.55 -11.45
N ASN A 163 17.00 -4.55 -10.91
CA ASN A 163 17.82 -3.37 -10.66
C ASN A 163 17.07 -2.30 -9.84
N ILE A 164 16.48 -2.71 -8.73
CA ILE A 164 15.82 -1.84 -7.76
C ILE A 164 16.58 -1.98 -6.44
N ASP A 165 17.25 -0.91 -6.02
CA ASP A 165 17.98 -0.88 -4.75
C ASP A 165 16.99 -0.56 -3.62
N PHE A 166 16.79 -1.50 -2.69
CA PHE A 166 15.84 -1.35 -1.59
C PHE A 166 16.59 -1.14 -0.27
N PRO A 167 16.64 0.09 0.28
CA PRO A 167 17.59 0.43 1.34
C PRO A 167 17.14 0.11 2.77
N TYR A 168 16.01 -0.59 2.96
CA TYR A 168 15.43 -0.83 4.29
C TYR A 168 15.21 -2.31 4.58
N ASN A 169 15.47 -2.73 5.82
CA ASN A 169 14.82 -3.91 6.38
C ASN A 169 13.41 -3.53 6.84
N MET A 170 12.39 -4.00 6.13
CA MET A 170 11.00 -3.95 6.56
C MET A 170 10.80 -4.94 7.73
N ASN A 171 11.33 -4.62 8.91
CA ASN A 171 10.95 -5.33 10.13
C ASN A 171 9.49 -4.95 10.45
N ASN A 172 8.55 -5.81 10.04
CA ASN A 172 7.17 -5.79 10.55
C ASN A 172 7.13 -6.28 11.99
#